data_AF-N4WJA9-F1
#
_entry.id   AF-N4WJA9-F1
#
_cell.length_a   1.000
_cell.length_b   1.000
_cell.length_c   1.000
_cell.angle_alpha   90.00
_cell.angle_beta   90.00
_cell.angle_gamma   90.00
#
_symmetry.space_group_name_H-M   'P 1'
#
loop_
_entity.id
_entity.type
_entity.pdbx_description
1 polymer ?
#
loop_
_entity_poly.entity_id
_entity_poly.type
_entity_poly.pdbx_seq_one_letter_code
_entity_poly.pdbx_strand_id
1 'polypeptide(L)'
;MAFDLAEILAAEGITHTIVIGHDWGSFLGQRLYFWAPERVAGLVMLNVAYFPRLDRDFDFDQFNATAERATGLQRWSYWGFYASEAASAICSAHLDSLWYVIHSLREELRSSLYSTKGALQSFLEDDEKSLHCDYQLAGKNLKREWLLRMEKNGFEGPLCWYKAIVGGITPATESELDPDLLVVKVPALFIGPSKDQLCFTSAIRAPWAQGFLPDLQIK
;
A
#
# COMPACT_ATOMS: atom_id res chain seq x y z
N MET A 1 -1.34 -2.69 14.64
CA MET A 1 -0.51 -3.48 13.69
C MET A 1 0.98 -3.44 14.00
N ALA A 2 1.65 -2.28 14.04
CA ALA A 2 3.11 -2.27 14.31
C ALA A 2 3.45 -2.88 15.68
N PHE A 3 2.74 -2.50 16.75
CA PHE A 3 2.93 -3.13 18.06
C PHE A 3 2.53 -4.60 18.09
N ASP A 4 1.45 -5.01 17.42
CA ASP A 4 1.08 -6.43 17.32
C ASP A 4 2.22 -7.27 16.71
N LEU A 5 2.90 -6.75 15.66
CA LEU A 5 4.08 -7.40 15.11
C LEU A 5 5.24 -7.45 16.09
N ALA A 6 5.50 -6.36 16.81
CA ALA A 6 6.55 -6.31 17.83
C ALA A 6 6.29 -7.30 18.97
N GLU A 7 5.04 -7.48 19.37
CA GLU A 7 4.60 -8.46 20.38
C GLU A 7 4.77 -9.89 19.88
N ILE A 8 4.41 -10.19 18.64
CA ILE A 8 4.66 -11.49 18.01
C ILE A 8 6.17 -11.80 18.01
N LEU A 9 7.01 -10.85 17.58
CA LEU A 9 8.46 -11.02 17.60
C LEU A 9 8.99 -11.29 19.01
N ALA A 10 8.49 -10.55 20.01
CA ALA A 10 8.87 -10.76 21.40
C ALA A 10 8.44 -12.14 21.94
N ALA A 11 7.23 -12.59 21.60
CA ALA A 11 6.72 -13.91 21.99
C ALA A 11 7.53 -15.07 21.39
N GLU A 12 8.03 -14.88 20.17
CA GLU A 12 8.92 -15.83 19.49
C GLU A 12 10.39 -15.72 19.95
N GLY A 13 10.71 -14.82 20.89
CA GLY A 13 12.07 -14.59 21.38
C GLY A 13 12.99 -13.90 20.37
N ILE A 14 12.44 -13.28 19.33
CA ILE A 14 13.18 -12.58 18.28
C ILE A 14 13.41 -11.14 18.72
N THR A 15 14.67 -10.79 18.94
CA THR A 15 15.06 -9.46 19.43
C THR A 15 15.30 -8.45 18.30
N HIS A 16 15.74 -8.92 17.13
CA HIS A 16 16.02 -8.10 15.96
C HIS A 16 15.63 -8.84 14.67
N THR A 17 15.05 -8.12 13.71
CA THR A 17 14.62 -8.69 12.43
C THR A 17 14.95 -7.78 11.25
N ILE A 18 15.18 -8.39 10.09
CA ILE A 18 15.21 -7.66 8.81
C ILE A 18 13.78 -7.67 8.27
N VAL A 19 13.16 -6.49 8.24
CA VAL A 19 11.77 -6.36 7.82
C VAL A 19 11.72 -6.20 6.30
N ILE A 20 10.99 -7.07 5.62
CA ILE A 20 10.81 -7.04 4.17
C ILE A 20 9.33 -6.90 3.87
N GLY A 21 8.95 -5.79 3.26
CA GLY A 21 7.56 -5.45 3.00
C GLY A 21 7.30 -5.10 1.55
N HIS A 22 6.19 -5.61 0.99
CA HIS A 22 5.68 -5.24 -0.34
C HIS A 22 4.35 -4.50 -0.22
N ASP A 23 4.17 -3.42 -0.98
CA ASP A 23 2.93 -2.63 -1.00
C ASP A 23 2.57 -2.10 0.42
N TRP A 24 1.37 -2.35 0.95
CA TRP A 24 1.02 -2.07 2.35
C TRP A 24 1.93 -2.78 3.36
N GLY A 25 2.56 -3.88 2.99
CA GLY A 25 3.61 -4.51 3.78
C GLY A 25 4.87 -3.65 3.88
N SER A 26 5.24 -2.91 2.81
CA SER A 26 6.34 -1.93 2.85
C SER A 26 5.99 -0.80 3.81
N PHE A 27 4.76 -0.27 3.69
CA PHE A 27 4.24 0.73 4.61
C PHE A 27 4.28 0.25 6.07
N LEU A 28 3.76 -0.94 6.36
CA LEU A 28 3.80 -1.53 7.70
C LEU A 28 5.23 -1.75 8.21
N GLY A 29 6.14 -2.20 7.35
CA GLY A 29 7.54 -2.40 7.74
C GLY A 29 8.23 -1.11 8.17
N GLN A 30 7.95 -0.01 7.47
CA GLN A 30 8.40 1.32 7.89
C GLN A 30 7.79 1.72 9.25
N ARG A 31 6.50 1.44 9.49
CA ARG A 31 5.85 1.74 10.77
C ARG A 31 6.38 0.86 11.90
N LEU A 32 6.72 -0.40 11.64
CA LEU A 32 7.39 -1.23 12.63
C LEU A 32 8.74 -0.61 13.05
N TYR A 33 9.49 -0.06 12.09
CA TYR A 33 10.70 0.71 12.39
C TYR A 33 10.41 1.99 13.18
N PHE A 34 9.37 2.75 12.85
CA PHE A 34 9.03 3.99 13.58
C PHE A 34 8.61 3.73 15.02
N TRP A 35 7.83 2.67 15.28
CA TRP A 35 7.23 2.42 16.60
C TRP A 35 8.04 1.46 17.48
N ALA A 36 8.89 0.61 16.89
CA ALA A 36 9.74 -0.35 17.59
C ALA A 36 11.11 -0.48 16.89
N PRO A 37 11.88 0.63 16.77
CA PRO A 37 13.14 0.65 16.03
C PRO A 37 14.15 -0.36 16.58
N GLU A 38 14.12 -0.65 17.89
CA GLU A 38 14.98 -1.63 18.55
C GLU A 38 14.74 -3.07 18.09
N ARG A 39 13.61 -3.34 17.41
CA ARG A 39 13.30 -4.64 16.82
C ARG A 39 13.78 -4.79 15.39
N VAL A 40 14.24 -3.72 14.75
CA VAL A 40 14.53 -3.70 13.32
C VAL A 40 16.03 -3.57 13.08
N ALA A 41 16.65 -4.62 12.50
CA ALA A 41 18.05 -4.62 12.09
C ALA A 41 18.26 -4.14 10.64
N GLY A 42 17.20 -4.10 9.84
CA GLY A 42 17.24 -3.63 8.46
C GLY A 42 15.84 -3.52 7.87
N LEU A 43 15.68 -2.63 6.90
CA LEU A 43 14.39 -2.29 6.30
C LEU A 43 14.43 -2.42 4.78
N VAL A 44 13.63 -3.33 4.23
CA VAL A 44 13.49 -3.55 2.79
C VAL A 44 12.08 -3.17 2.34
N MET A 45 12.02 -2.14 1.49
CA MET A 45 10.81 -1.56 0.93
C MET A 45 10.67 -2.02 -0.53
N LEU A 46 9.63 -2.81 -0.81
CA LEU A 46 9.30 -3.27 -2.16
C LEU A 46 8.03 -2.56 -2.65
N ASN A 47 8.05 -2.08 -3.89
CA ASN A 47 6.97 -1.30 -4.52
C ASN A 47 6.77 0.10 -3.93
N VAL A 48 6.20 0.18 -2.73
CA VAL A 48 5.93 1.45 -2.05
C VAL A 48 7.23 1.96 -1.44
N ALA A 49 7.66 3.15 -1.88
CA ALA A 49 8.83 3.85 -1.37
C ALA A 49 8.66 4.27 0.10
N TYR A 50 9.71 4.85 0.68
CA TYR A 50 9.62 5.45 2.01
C TYR A 50 8.49 6.49 2.04
N PHE A 51 7.58 6.31 2.98
CA PHE A 51 6.37 7.07 3.16
C PHE A 51 6.47 7.71 4.55
N PRO A 52 6.86 9.00 4.67
CA PRO A 52 6.99 9.67 5.97
C PRO A 52 5.66 9.68 6.73
N ARG A 53 5.67 10.10 7.99
CA ARG A 53 4.44 10.22 8.77
C ARG A 53 3.40 11.10 8.04
N LEU A 54 2.13 10.77 8.23
CA LEU A 54 1.02 11.64 7.87
C LEU A 54 0.78 12.67 8.98
N ASP A 55 0.58 13.92 8.60
CA ASP A 55 0.26 14.99 9.55
C ASP A 55 -1.19 14.85 10.04
N ARG A 56 -1.47 15.33 11.27
CA ARG A 56 -2.79 15.16 11.93
C ARG A 56 -3.95 15.71 11.08
N ASP A 57 -3.71 16.79 10.35
CA ASP A 57 -4.65 17.47 9.46
C ASP A 57 -4.59 16.94 8.02
N PHE A 58 -4.14 15.69 7.83
CA PHE A 58 -4.13 15.02 6.52
C PHE A 58 -5.47 15.18 5.79
N ASP A 59 -5.40 15.85 4.64
CA ASP A 59 -6.52 16.02 3.72
C ASP A 59 -6.30 15.14 2.49
N PHE A 60 -7.16 14.13 2.35
CA PHE A 60 -7.09 13.17 1.26
C PHE A 60 -7.32 13.80 -0.13
N ASP A 61 -8.21 14.78 -0.24
CA ASP A 61 -8.48 15.48 -1.49
C ASP A 61 -7.27 16.36 -1.88
N GLN A 62 -6.66 17.05 -0.90
CA GLN A 62 -5.44 17.82 -1.13
C GLN A 62 -4.25 16.92 -1.49
N PHE A 63 -4.16 15.73 -0.89
CA PHE A 63 -3.13 14.73 -1.20
C PHE A 63 -3.22 14.28 -2.67
N ASN A 64 -4.44 13.99 -3.15
CA ASN A 64 -4.67 13.68 -4.57
C ASN A 64 -4.40 14.87 -5.49
N ALA A 65 -4.84 16.09 -5.14
CA ALA A 65 -4.58 17.28 -5.94
C ALA A 65 -3.08 17.60 -6.05
N THR A 66 -2.30 17.31 -5.01
CA THR A 66 -0.84 17.46 -5.04
C THR A 66 -0.20 16.39 -5.91
N ALA A 67 -0.66 15.14 -5.85
CA ALA A 67 -0.22 14.11 -6.77
C ALA A 67 -0.53 14.45 -8.24
N GLU A 68 -1.72 15.01 -8.50
CA GLU A 68 -2.14 15.43 -9.84
C GLU A 68 -1.26 16.55 -10.39
N ARG A 69 -0.96 17.58 -9.59
CA ARG A 69 -0.03 18.65 -10.02
C ARG A 69 1.37 18.13 -10.34
N ALA A 70 1.84 17.13 -9.60
CA ALA A 70 3.18 16.57 -9.78
C ALA A 70 3.28 15.55 -10.91
N THR A 71 2.20 14.83 -11.22
CA THR A 71 2.25 13.63 -12.09
C THR A 71 1.17 13.58 -13.17
N GLY A 72 0.23 14.52 -13.17
CA GLY A 72 -0.93 14.54 -14.07
C GLY A 72 -2.07 13.59 -13.65
N LEU A 73 -1.93 12.86 -12.54
CA LEU A 73 -2.88 11.84 -12.11
C LEU A 73 -3.27 12.01 -10.63
N GLN A 74 -4.56 11.88 -10.33
CA GLN A 74 -5.05 11.73 -8.95
C GLN A 74 -4.82 10.27 -8.49
N ARG A 75 -3.55 9.88 -8.36
CA ARG A 75 -3.06 8.50 -8.23
C ARG A 75 -3.71 7.67 -7.11
N TRP A 76 -4.31 8.31 -6.12
CA TRP A 76 -4.92 7.66 -4.97
C TRP A 76 -6.45 7.75 -4.97
N SER A 77 -7.08 8.14 -6.08
CA SER A 77 -8.54 8.30 -6.17
C SER A 77 -9.33 7.10 -5.66
N TYR A 78 -8.86 5.89 -5.96
CA TYR A 78 -9.48 4.64 -5.53
C TYR A 78 -9.53 4.45 -4.01
N TRP A 79 -8.67 5.12 -3.22
CA TRP A 79 -8.73 5.05 -1.76
C TRP A 79 -10.06 5.58 -1.24
N GLY A 80 -10.65 6.58 -1.90
CA GLY A 80 -11.96 7.10 -1.52
C GLY A 80 -13.07 6.05 -1.69
N PHE A 81 -13.00 5.24 -2.76
CA PHE A 81 -13.89 4.09 -2.91
C PHE A 81 -13.61 3.06 -1.82
N TYR A 82 -12.37 2.57 -1.69
CA TYR A 82 -12.03 1.52 -0.72
C TYR A 82 -12.24 1.90 0.75
N ALA A 83 -12.20 3.20 1.09
CA ALA A 83 -12.52 3.70 2.42
C ALA A 83 -14.04 3.84 2.68
N SER A 84 -14.88 3.71 1.65
CA SER A 84 -16.34 3.81 1.81
C SER A 84 -16.95 2.57 2.47
N GLU A 85 -18.12 2.76 3.09
CA GLU A 85 -18.89 1.67 3.71
C GLU A 85 -19.37 0.64 2.67
N ALA A 86 -19.57 1.03 1.42
CA ALA A 86 -20.07 0.16 0.36
C ALA A 86 -19.00 -0.77 -0.24
N ALA A 87 -17.72 -0.40 -0.12
CA ALA A 87 -16.65 -1.07 -0.87
C ALA A 87 -16.49 -2.55 -0.57
N SER A 88 -16.62 -2.95 0.70
CA SER A 88 -16.50 -4.35 1.10
C SER A 88 -17.57 -5.22 0.45
N ALA A 89 -18.82 -4.74 0.43
CA ALA A 89 -19.94 -5.42 -0.20
C ALA A 89 -19.77 -5.48 -1.73
N ILE A 90 -19.39 -4.37 -2.37
CA ILE A 90 -19.17 -4.31 -3.83
C ILE A 90 -18.04 -5.23 -4.25
N CYS A 91 -16.88 -5.18 -3.59
CA CYS A 91 -15.75 -6.07 -3.88
C CYS A 91 -16.12 -7.56 -3.71
N SER A 92 -16.96 -7.88 -2.71
CA SER A 92 -17.43 -9.25 -2.47
C SER A 92 -18.42 -9.72 -3.54
N ALA A 93 -19.31 -8.83 -4.00
CA ALA A 93 -20.29 -9.16 -5.04
C ALA A 93 -19.63 -9.32 -6.43
N HIS A 94 -18.56 -8.57 -6.70
CA HIS A 94 -17.92 -8.46 -8.02
C HIS A 94 -16.48 -9.02 -8.03
N LEU A 95 -16.26 -10.13 -7.32
CA LEU A 95 -14.95 -10.76 -7.14
C LEU A 95 -14.21 -11.08 -8.45
N ASP A 96 -14.95 -11.58 -9.45
CA ASP A 96 -14.36 -11.93 -10.74
C ASP A 96 -13.84 -10.68 -11.45
N SER A 97 -14.65 -9.61 -11.50
CA SER A 97 -14.25 -8.30 -12.05
C SER A 97 -13.04 -7.71 -11.32
N LEU A 98 -13.03 -7.78 -9.98
CA LEU A 98 -11.91 -7.30 -9.17
C LEU A 98 -10.60 -8.03 -9.48
N TRP A 99 -10.64 -9.34 -9.71
CA TRP A 99 -9.47 -10.09 -10.18
C TRP A 99 -8.93 -9.54 -11.51
N TYR A 100 -9.82 -9.23 -12.46
CA TYR A 100 -9.42 -8.67 -13.75
C TYR A 100 -8.77 -7.29 -13.62
N VAL A 101 -9.18 -6.46 -12.67
CA VAL A 101 -8.52 -5.18 -12.39
C VAL A 101 -7.12 -5.39 -11.82
N ILE A 102 -7.02 -6.16 -10.73
CA ILE A 102 -5.76 -6.35 -9.99
C ILE A 102 -4.70 -7.01 -10.87
N HIS A 103 -5.10 -7.95 -11.72
CA HIS A 103 -4.21 -8.75 -12.55
C HIS A 103 -4.21 -8.33 -14.03
N SER A 104 -4.80 -7.18 -14.38
CA SER A 104 -4.88 -6.70 -15.76
C SER A 104 -3.50 -6.59 -16.44
N LEU A 105 -3.39 -7.06 -17.67
CA LEU A 105 -2.24 -6.82 -18.56
C LEU A 105 -2.29 -5.42 -19.20
N ARG A 106 -3.44 -4.75 -19.12
CA ARG A 106 -3.65 -3.40 -19.64
C ARG A 106 -3.25 -2.39 -18.59
N GLU A 107 -2.02 -1.93 -18.69
CA GLU A 107 -1.46 -0.91 -17.82
C GLU A 107 -2.34 0.36 -17.88
N GLU A 108 -2.64 0.91 -19.05
CA GLU A 108 -3.45 2.13 -19.20
C GLU A 108 -4.82 2.03 -18.52
N LEU A 109 -5.44 0.85 -18.54
CA LEU A 109 -6.69 0.57 -17.85
C LEU A 109 -6.50 0.65 -16.33
N ARG A 110 -5.50 -0.03 -15.77
CA ARG A 110 -5.24 0.02 -14.31
C ARG A 110 -4.99 1.44 -13.84
N SER A 111 -4.13 2.17 -14.54
CA SER A 111 -3.87 3.58 -14.24
C SER A 111 -5.18 4.36 -14.16
N SER A 112 -6.02 4.29 -15.20
CA SER A 112 -7.30 5.01 -15.24
C SER A 112 -8.26 4.59 -14.13
N LEU A 113 -8.41 3.29 -13.86
CA LEU A 113 -9.33 2.81 -12.83
C LEU A 113 -8.92 3.28 -11.44
N TYR A 114 -7.62 3.30 -11.15
CA TYR A 114 -7.12 3.70 -9.84
C TYR A 114 -6.98 5.23 -9.68
N SER A 115 -6.72 5.96 -10.77
CA SER A 115 -6.48 7.41 -10.72
C SER A 115 -7.68 8.28 -11.10
N THR A 116 -8.85 7.68 -11.35
CA THR A 116 -10.09 8.41 -11.66
C THR A 116 -11.15 8.12 -10.60
N LYS A 117 -11.66 9.17 -9.96
CA LYS A 117 -12.70 9.06 -8.92
C LYS A 117 -13.92 8.30 -9.45
N GLY A 118 -14.31 7.24 -8.74
CA GLY A 118 -15.46 6.40 -9.07
C GLY A 118 -15.22 5.34 -10.16
N ALA A 119 -14.16 5.44 -10.95
CA ALA A 119 -13.95 4.55 -12.10
C ALA A 119 -13.80 3.08 -11.69
N LEU A 120 -13.03 2.80 -10.64
CA LEU A 120 -12.91 1.45 -10.10
C LEU A 120 -14.26 0.90 -9.63
N GLN A 121 -15.06 1.70 -8.92
CA GLN A 121 -16.36 1.26 -8.42
C GLN A 121 -17.28 0.88 -9.58
N SER A 122 -17.41 1.76 -10.58
CA SER A 122 -18.27 1.51 -11.75
C SER A 122 -17.82 0.26 -12.52
N PHE A 123 -16.52 0.09 -12.74
CA PHE A 123 -15.99 -1.11 -13.40
C PHE A 123 -16.39 -2.41 -12.69
N LEU A 124 -16.39 -2.40 -11.35
CA LEU A 124 -16.81 -3.55 -10.55
C LEU A 124 -18.33 -3.77 -10.65
N GLU A 125 -19.12 -2.72 -10.44
CA GLU A 125 -20.60 -2.80 -10.46
C GLU A 125 -21.15 -3.22 -11.84
N ASP A 126 -20.44 -2.87 -12.92
CA ASP A 126 -20.76 -3.28 -14.29
C ASP A 126 -20.22 -4.68 -14.66
N ASP A 127 -19.56 -5.38 -13.73
CA ASP A 127 -18.92 -6.69 -13.91
C ASP A 127 -17.97 -6.74 -15.12
N GLU A 128 -17.29 -5.62 -15.39
CA GLU A 128 -16.37 -5.51 -16.52
C GLU A 128 -15.16 -6.43 -16.37
N LYS A 129 -14.54 -6.80 -17.50
CA LYS A 129 -13.39 -7.70 -17.57
C LYS A 129 -12.33 -7.18 -18.51
N SER A 130 -11.09 -7.54 -18.25
CA SER A 130 -9.92 -7.17 -19.06
C SER A 130 -9.14 -8.42 -19.49
N LEU A 131 -8.10 -8.25 -20.30
CA LEU A 131 -7.05 -9.27 -20.38
C LEU A 131 -6.25 -9.22 -19.09
N HIS A 132 -6.05 -10.36 -18.44
CA HIS A 132 -5.30 -10.47 -17.20
C HIS A 132 -4.12 -11.42 -17.34
N CYS A 133 -3.17 -11.30 -16.42
CA CYS A 133 -2.00 -12.16 -16.36
C CYS A 133 -2.42 -13.59 -16.07
N ASP A 134 -2.00 -14.52 -16.93
CA ASP A 134 -2.15 -15.95 -16.69
C ASP A 134 -0.90 -16.47 -15.98
N TYR A 135 -1.06 -16.83 -14.71
CA TYR A 135 0.00 -17.40 -13.90
C TYR A 135 0.08 -18.90 -14.16
N GLN A 136 0.91 -19.29 -15.13
CA GLN A 136 1.17 -20.70 -15.40
C GLN A 136 1.98 -21.32 -14.26
N LEU A 137 1.29 -21.97 -13.33
CA LEU A 137 1.90 -22.75 -12.26
C LEU A 137 1.37 -24.18 -12.34
N ALA A 138 2.27 -25.16 -12.51
CA ALA A 138 1.90 -26.56 -12.67
C ALA A 138 0.95 -27.02 -11.54
N GLY A 139 -0.25 -27.47 -11.93
CA GLY A 139 -1.24 -28.05 -11.01
C GLY A 139 -2.00 -27.06 -10.13
N LYS A 140 -1.87 -25.73 -10.32
CA LYS A 140 -2.61 -24.74 -9.53
C LYS A 140 -3.47 -23.82 -10.39
N ASN A 141 -4.60 -23.41 -9.83
CA ASN A 141 -5.45 -22.38 -10.39
C ASN A 141 -5.48 -21.21 -9.41
N LEU A 142 -4.52 -20.28 -9.53
CA LEU A 142 -4.34 -19.19 -8.58
C LEU A 142 -5.56 -18.27 -8.51
N LYS A 143 -6.24 -18.05 -9.65
CA LYS A 143 -7.50 -17.28 -9.70
C LYS A 143 -8.55 -17.94 -8.83
N ARG A 144 -8.79 -19.24 -9.01
CA ARG A 144 -9.79 -19.97 -8.22
C ARG A 144 -9.44 -20.01 -6.73
N GLU A 145 -8.16 -20.22 -6.40
CA GLU A 145 -7.68 -20.20 -5.01
C GLU A 145 -7.89 -18.83 -4.35
N TRP A 146 -7.65 -17.73 -5.09
CA TRP A 146 -7.90 -16.39 -4.60
C TRP A 146 -9.40 -16.12 -4.41
N LEU A 147 -10.23 -16.44 -5.41
CA LEU A 147 -11.69 -16.30 -5.33
C LEU A 147 -12.26 -17.01 -4.11
N LEU A 148 -11.92 -18.29 -3.90
CA LEU A 148 -12.37 -19.08 -2.75
C LEU A 148 -11.97 -18.47 -1.41
N ARG A 149 -10.76 -17.89 -1.33
CA ARG A 149 -10.26 -17.24 -0.12
C ARG A 149 -11.03 -15.96 0.17
N MET A 150 -11.29 -15.16 -0.85
CA MET A 150 -12.00 -13.90 -0.71
C MET A 150 -13.50 -14.10 -0.49
N GLU A 151 -14.13 -15.10 -1.12
CA GLU A 151 -15.50 -15.54 -0.82
C GLU A 151 -15.66 -15.92 0.66
N LYS A 152 -14.66 -16.60 1.23
CA LYS A 152 -14.69 -17.04 2.63
C LYS A 152 -14.44 -15.90 3.62
N ASN A 153 -13.45 -15.05 3.34
CA ASN A 153 -12.92 -14.11 4.33
C ASN A 153 -13.43 -12.66 4.15
N GLY A 154 -13.99 -12.33 2.98
CA GLY A 154 -14.49 -10.98 2.66
C GLY A 154 -13.39 -9.91 2.57
N PHE A 155 -13.80 -8.64 2.55
CA PHE A 155 -12.93 -7.48 2.34
C PHE A 155 -12.88 -6.48 3.50
N GLU A 156 -13.63 -6.69 4.59
CA GLU A 156 -13.62 -5.75 5.73
C GLU A 156 -12.21 -5.50 6.26
N GLY A 157 -11.47 -6.58 6.55
CA GLY A 157 -10.09 -6.49 7.04
C GLY A 157 -9.13 -5.87 6.01
N PRO A 158 -9.04 -6.40 4.77
CA PRO A 158 -8.17 -5.85 3.72
C PRO A 158 -8.37 -4.35 3.45
N LEU A 159 -9.60 -3.83 3.56
CA LEU A 159 -9.90 -2.42 3.29
C LEU A 159 -9.61 -1.48 4.46
N CYS A 160 -9.31 -2.00 5.66
CA CYS A 160 -9.01 -1.19 6.83
C CYS A 160 -7.82 -0.25 6.66
N TRP A 161 -6.84 -0.57 5.80
CA TRP A 161 -5.72 0.34 5.49
C TRP A 161 -6.21 1.68 4.92
N TYR A 162 -7.14 1.62 3.96
CA TYR A 162 -7.72 2.80 3.33
C TYR A 162 -8.63 3.54 4.30
N LYS A 163 -9.52 2.81 5.00
CA LYS A 163 -10.42 3.38 6.01
C LYS A 163 -9.64 4.12 7.10
N ALA A 164 -8.54 3.55 7.60
CA ALA A 164 -7.75 4.15 8.67
C ALA A 164 -7.04 5.43 8.25
N ILE A 165 -6.54 5.51 7.01
CA ILE A 165 -5.85 6.71 6.53
C ILE A 165 -6.85 7.79 6.13
N VAL A 166 -7.82 7.45 5.26
CA VAL A 166 -8.83 8.42 4.79
C VAL A 166 -9.71 8.91 5.95
N GLY A 167 -10.00 8.04 6.92
CA GLY A 167 -10.76 8.39 8.14
C GLY A 167 -9.94 9.10 9.21
N GLY A 168 -8.66 9.41 8.98
CA GLY A 168 -7.83 10.19 9.91
C GLY A 168 -7.28 9.43 11.13
N ILE A 169 -7.52 8.12 11.26
CA ILE A 169 -7.02 7.31 12.38
C ILE A 169 -5.48 7.22 12.32
N THR A 170 -4.94 6.78 11.18
CA THR A 170 -3.48 6.69 10.99
C THR A 170 -2.80 8.06 11.12
N PRO A 171 -3.27 9.14 10.45
CA PRO A 171 -2.78 10.50 10.68
C PRO A 171 -2.77 10.94 12.15
N ALA A 172 -3.84 10.69 12.90
CA ALA A 172 -3.92 11.06 14.31
C ALA A 172 -2.85 10.34 15.15
N THR A 173 -2.69 9.03 14.94
CA THR A 173 -1.65 8.24 15.65
C THR A 173 -0.25 8.65 15.23
N GLU A 174 0.01 8.83 13.93
CA GLU A 174 1.34 9.18 13.43
C GLU A 174 1.77 10.61 13.80
N SER A 175 0.84 11.50 14.13
CA SER A 175 1.15 12.84 14.64
C SER A 175 1.88 12.84 15.99
N GLU A 176 1.86 11.72 16.71
CA GLU A 176 2.53 11.53 18.00
C GLU A 176 3.94 10.94 17.86
N LEU A 177 4.36 10.59 16.63
CA LEU A 177 5.70 10.06 16.37
C LEU A 177 6.78 11.11 16.62
N ASP A 178 7.81 10.70 17.37
CA ASP A 178 9.05 11.44 17.50
C ASP A 178 9.66 11.67 16.09
N PRO A 179 9.89 12.93 15.67
CA PRO A 179 10.53 13.24 14.40
C PRO A 179 11.87 12.51 14.19
N ASP A 180 12.64 12.24 15.24
CA ASP A 180 13.94 11.58 15.15
C ASP A 180 13.84 10.10 14.74
N LEU A 181 12.67 9.47 14.96
CA LEU A 181 12.38 8.09 14.57
C LEU A 181 12.02 7.95 13.09
N LEU A 182 11.75 9.08 12.41
CA LEU A 182 11.52 9.05 10.96
C LEU A 182 12.82 8.80 10.19
N VAL A 183 13.97 9.20 10.74
CA VAL A 183 15.28 8.94 10.10
C VAL A 183 15.64 7.46 10.24
N VAL A 184 15.81 6.78 9.10
CA VAL A 184 16.20 5.37 9.06
C VAL A 184 17.71 5.25 9.29
N LYS A 185 18.08 4.70 10.45
CA LYS A 185 19.46 4.57 10.96
C LYS A 185 20.00 3.14 10.82
N VAL A 186 19.25 2.27 10.16
CA VAL A 186 19.60 0.87 9.87
C VAL A 186 19.76 0.69 8.36
N PRO A 187 20.47 -0.36 7.89
CA PRO A 187 20.57 -0.65 6.47
C PRO A 187 19.19 -0.71 5.81
N ALA A 188 19.02 0.10 4.76
CA ALA A 188 17.76 0.23 4.04
C ALA A 188 17.95 -0.11 2.56
N LEU A 189 16.97 -0.83 1.98
CA LEU A 189 16.91 -1.15 0.56
C LEU A 189 15.53 -0.80 0.02
N PHE A 190 15.48 -0.03 -1.07
CA PHE A 190 14.26 0.20 -1.82
C PHE A 190 14.35 -0.45 -3.21
N ILE A 191 13.33 -1.23 -3.57
CA ILE A 191 13.16 -1.82 -4.91
C ILE A 191 11.79 -1.40 -5.45
N GLY A 192 11.79 -0.47 -6.40
CA GLY A 192 10.58 0.00 -7.09
C GLY A 192 10.41 -0.65 -8.47
N PRO A 193 9.22 -1.18 -8.82
CA PRO A 193 8.93 -1.70 -10.14
C PRO A 193 8.90 -0.59 -11.19
N SER A 194 9.60 -0.80 -12.31
CA SER A 194 9.73 0.21 -13.38
C SER A 194 8.47 0.44 -14.21
N LYS A 195 7.47 -0.44 -14.08
CA LYS A 195 6.18 -0.38 -14.80
C LYS A 195 4.97 -0.14 -13.89
N ASP A 196 5.21 0.19 -12.63
CA ASP A 196 4.11 0.57 -11.75
C ASP A 196 3.64 1.98 -12.08
N GLN A 197 2.33 2.12 -12.24
CA GLN A 197 1.70 3.36 -12.70
C GLN A 197 1.21 4.24 -11.55
N LEU A 198 1.25 3.73 -10.32
CA LEU A 198 0.82 4.42 -9.12
C LEU A 198 2.04 4.68 -8.23
N CYS A 199 2.81 3.64 -7.93
CA CYS A 199 3.97 3.63 -7.06
C CYS A 199 5.26 3.85 -7.86
N PHE A 200 5.48 5.10 -8.28
CA PHE A 200 6.67 5.44 -9.04
C PHE A 200 7.96 5.23 -8.23
N THR A 201 8.96 4.58 -8.84
CA THR A 201 10.30 4.43 -8.24
C THR A 201 10.93 5.78 -7.88
N SER A 202 10.61 6.85 -8.61
CA SER A 202 11.09 8.20 -8.31
C SER A 202 10.57 8.78 -6.98
N ALA A 203 9.52 8.19 -6.39
CA ALA A 203 8.95 8.63 -5.13
C ALA A 203 9.95 8.54 -3.96
N ILE A 204 10.99 7.71 -4.05
CA ILE A 204 12.06 7.64 -3.04
C ILE A 204 12.92 8.90 -2.97
N ARG A 205 12.95 9.72 -4.04
CA ARG A 205 13.87 10.86 -4.14
C ARG A 205 13.54 11.98 -3.14
N ALA A 206 12.26 12.26 -2.93
CA ALA A 206 11.82 13.31 -2.01
C ALA A 206 12.23 13.01 -0.55
N PRO A 207 11.87 11.85 0.05
CA PRO A 207 12.28 11.55 1.42
C PRO A 207 13.80 11.37 1.57
N TRP A 208 14.48 10.88 0.53
CA TRP A 208 15.94 10.86 0.51
C TRP A 208 16.54 12.27 0.59
N ALA A 209 16.06 13.21 -0.24
CA ALA A 209 16.52 14.61 -0.22
C ALA A 209 16.17 15.34 1.08
N GLN A 210 15.12 14.91 1.79
CA GLN A 210 14.74 15.40 3.12
C GLN A 210 15.61 14.83 4.24
N GLY A 211 16.51 13.89 3.96
CA GLY A 211 17.44 13.32 4.94
C GLY A 211 16.89 12.14 5.74
N PHE A 212 15.72 11.59 5.40
CA PHE A 212 15.16 10.43 6.10
C PHE A 212 15.92 9.13 5.84
N LEU A 213 16.70 9.09 4.76
CA LEU A 213 17.40 7.89 4.28
C LEU A 213 18.88 8.22 4.04
N PRO A 214 19.64 8.60 5.08
CA PRO A 214 20.98 9.17 4.94
C PRO A 214 21.99 8.22 4.29
N ASP A 215 21.85 6.91 4.51
CA ASP A 215 22.76 5.89 3.98
C ASP A 215 22.29 5.29 2.64
N LEU A 216 21.10 5.68 2.15
CA LEU A 216 20.57 5.16 0.89
C LEU A 216 21.27 5.82 -0.30
N GLN A 217 21.76 5.00 -1.23
CA GLN A 217 22.31 5.46 -2.51
C GLN A 217 21.33 5.18 -3.65
N ILE A 218 20.95 6.22 -4.38
CA ILE A 218 20.08 6.10 -5.55
C ILE A 218 20.97 5.89 -6.79
N LYS A 219 20.79 4.73 -7.44
CA LYS A 219 21.49 4.36 -8.68
C LYS A 219 20.60 4.61 -9.89
#